data_AF-A0A382A7X7-F1
#
_entry.id   AF-A0A382A7X7-F1
#
_cell.length_a   1.000
_cell.length_b   1.000
_cell.length_c   1.000
_cell.angle_alpha   90.00
_cell.angle_beta   90.00
_cell.angle_gamma   90.00
#
_symmetry.space_group_name_H-M   'P 1'
#
loop_
_entity.id
_entity.type
_entity.pdbx_description
1 polymer ?
#
loop_
_entity_poly.entity_id
_entity_poly.type
_entity_poly.pdbx_seq_one_letter_code
_entity_poly.pdbx_strand_id
1 'polypeptide(L)'
;MNKFLNYLALVSSIGIAGIAAYFSVIGLATIFAGAYLGVVIMTGALEFGKLVTAAYLHIKWDILGKQKYYLAFSVVVLMFITSLGIFGYLAKASSDTSYATQAAQAEADRFTTQIQREENKIETLTVRLDTLGGGQFDITESVSAQEDIRNGAWDRVQGDIDYAQGQIDDIRERYNTSISALDQIVQSYTEQGTVTTGSAFNRDITDNVALGVQVREEQQPERDRLRQDTNEQISLFQDQIDEYREQAQDTIDTSNTEIRRLQNLNNSAQDEVIVKSEEINTEIDEIYDIISGLRDERFVYEQEILGFEKEVGPVKYVAEVIYGQEESVNRIDNAIRWVIFAIIFVFDPLAVLLLISSTGLIAKPMGTKQPPVVENRYVIQVPKDRLPNINKDK
;
A
#
# COMPACT_ATOMS: atom_id res chain seq x y z
N MET A 1 -19.91 57.64 -45.08
CA MET A 1 -19.40 57.09 -43.81
C MET A 1 -20.53 56.81 -42.80
N ASN A 2 -21.29 57.83 -42.37
CA ASN A 2 -22.23 57.70 -41.23
C ASN A 2 -23.34 56.66 -41.42
N LYS A 3 -23.93 56.56 -42.62
CA LYS A 3 -24.96 55.53 -42.90
C LYS A 3 -24.40 54.11 -42.81
N PHE A 4 -23.20 53.88 -43.33
CA PHE A 4 -22.53 52.57 -43.29
C PHE A 4 -22.23 52.14 -41.84
N LEU A 5 -21.70 53.05 -41.02
CA LEU A 5 -21.43 52.78 -39.60
C LEU A 5 -22.71 52.43 -38.82
N ASN A 6 -23.82 53.12 -39.11
CA ASN A 6 -25.10 52.87 -38.43
C ASN A 6 -25.69 51.49 -38.79
N TYR A 7 -25.61 51.09 -40.07
CA TYR A 7 -26.05 49.75 -40.48
C TYR A 7 -25.14 48.66 -39.91
N LEU A 8 -23.82 48.90 -39.86
CA LEU A 8 -22.86 47.99 -39.23
C LEU A 8 -23.16 47.83 -37.74
N ALA A 9 -23.39 48.94 -37.02
CA ALA A 9 -23.78 48.91 -35.61
C ALA A 9 -25.10 48.16 -35.39
N LEU A 10 -26.09 48.33 -36.28
CA LEU A 10 -27.36 47.61 -36.20
C LEU A 10 -27.16 46.10 -36.40
N VAL A 11 -26.44 45.69 -37.44
CA VAL A 11 -26.15 44.27 -37.71
C VAL A 11 -25.34 43.65 -36.57
N SER A 12 -24.31 44.35 -36.07
CA SER A 12 -23.53 43.90 -34.92
C SER A 12 -24.39 43.79 -33.65
N SER A 13 -25.31 44.74 -33.40
CA SER A 13 -26.20 44.68 -32.23
C SER A 13 -27.16 43.50 -32.27
N ILE A 14 -27.73 43.20 -33.44
CA ILE A 14 -28.59 42.02 -33.65
C ILE A 14 -27.78 40.73 -33.54
N GLY A 15 -26.55 40.70 -34.06
CA GLY A 15 -25.67 39.54 -33.94
C GLY A 15 -25.30 39.22 -32.49
N ILE A 16 -24.86 40.23 -31.73
CA ILE A 16 -24.50 40.07 -30.31
C ILE A 16 -25.74 39.66 -29.50
N ALA A 17 -26.87 40.34 -29.69
CA ALA A 17 -28.12 39.99 -28.99
C ALA A 17 -28.66 38.61 -29.39
N GLY A 18 -28.51 38.19 -30.64
CA GLY A 18 -28.91 36.87 -31.11
C GLY A 18 -28.09 35.75 -30.48
N ILE A 19 -26.76 35.93 -30.39
CA ILE A 19 -25.87 34.98 -29.71
C ILE A 19 -26.16 34.93 -28.21
N ALA A 20 -26.37 36.09 -27.57
CA ALA A 20 -26.73 36.17 -26.16
C ALA A 20 -28.08 35.49 -25.87
N ALA A 21 -29.08 35.72 -26.73
CA ALA A 21 -30.39 35.07 -26.63
C ALA A 21 -30.28 33.54 -26.81
N TYR A 22 -29.47 33.06 -27.76
CA TYR A 22 -29.26 31.63 -27.96
C TYR A 22 -28.72 30.94 -26.69
N PHE A 23 -27.63 31.45 -26.13
CA PHE A 23 -27.03 30.89 -24.91
C PHE A 23 -27.95 31.07 -23.68
N SER A 24 -28.64 32.21 -23.58
CA SER A 24 -29.62 32.48 -22.53
C SER A 24 -30.77 31.46 -22.52
N VAL A 25 -31.41 31.28 -23.68
CA VAL A 25 -32.58 30.40 -23.84
C VAL A 25 -32.23 28.96 -23.49
N ILE A 26 -31.10 28.46 -23.99
CA ILE A 26 -30.66 27.09 -23.71
C ILE A 26 -30.28 26.95 -22.23
N GLY A 27 -29.50 27.88 -21.68
CA GLY A 27 -29.07 27.79 -20.28
C GLY A 27 -30.24 27.79 -19.30
N LEU A 28 -31.23 28.66 -19.49
CA LEU A 28 -32.42 28.68 -18.64
C LEU A 28 -33.29 27.43 -18.84
N ALA A 29 -33.40 26.93 -20.07
CA ALA A 29 -34.10 25.68 -20.35
C ALA A 29 -33.42 24.45 -19.73
N THR A 30 -32.09 24.46 -19.59
CA THR A 30 -31.35 23.38 -18.92
C THR A 30 -31.55 23.33 -17.41
N ILE A 31 -31.82 24.48 -16.76
CA ILE A 31 -32.15 24.54 -15.33
C ILE A 31 -33.51 23.89 -15.05
N PHE A 32 -34.47 24.05 -15.97
CA PHE A 32 -35.84 23.54 -15.82
C PHE A 32 -36.10 22.36 -16.76
N ALA A 33 -35.32 21.28 -16.62
CA ALA A 33 -35.35 20.11 -17.51
C ALA A 33 -36.77 19.50 -17.69
N GLY A 34 -37.62 19.54 -16.66
CA GLY A 34 -38.99 19.02 -16.72
C GLY A 34 -39.97 19.80 -17.61
N ALA A 35 -39.61 21.01 -18.06
CA ALA A 35 -40.46 21.86 -18.91
C ALA A 35 -39.66 22.53 -20.04
N TYR A 36 -38.65 21.82 -20.57
CA TYR A 36 -37.68 22.35 -21.53
C TYR A 36 -38.31 23.17 -22.67
N LEU A 37 -39.26 22.58 -23.39
CA LEU A 37 -39.90 23.23 -24.55
C LEU A 37 -40.69 24.49 -24.16
N GLY A 38 -41.37 24.47 -23.00
CA GLY A 38 -42.11 25.62 -22.49
C GLY A 38 -41.19 26.77 -22.13
N VAL A 39 -40.05 26.48 -21.49
CA VAL A 39 -39.05 27.50 -21.14
C VAL A 39 -38.41 28.09 -22.38
N VAL A 40 -38.04 27.27 -23.38
CA VAL A 40 -37.45 27.76 -24.64
C VAL A 40 -38.38 28.76 -25.35
N ILE A 41 -39.67 28.44 -25.45
CA ILE A 41 -40.65 29.33 -26.09
C ILE A 41 -40.80 30.63 -25.29
N MET A 42 -40.92 30.53 -23.96
CA MET A 42 -41.09 31.69 -23.08
C MET A 42 -39.87 32.60 -23.13
N THR A 43 -38.66 32.09 -22.89
CA THR A 43 -37.44 32.89 -22.88
C THR A 43 -37.12 33.45 -24.25
N GLY A 44 -37.35 32.68 -25.33
CA GLY A 44 -37.22 33.19 -26.70
C GLY A 44 -38.14 34.40 -26.97
N ALA A 45 -39.40 34.33 -26.52
CA ALA A 45 -40.33 35.46 -26.63
C ALA A 45 -39.90 36.67 -25.78
N LEU A 46 -39.37 36.44 -24.57
CA LEU A 46 -38.86 37.49 -23.69
C LEU A 46 -37.63 38.19 -24.26
N GLU A 47 -36.68 37.45 -24.84
CA GLU A 47 -35.48 38.01 -25.48
C GLU A 47 -35.84 38.85 -26.71
N PHE A 48 -36.75 38.36 -27.56
CA PHE A 48 -37.25 39.13 -28.70
C PHE A 48 -38.00 40.39 -28.24
N GLY A 49 -38.87 40.26 -27.24
CA GLY A 49 -39.62 41.36 -26.63
C GLY A 49 -38.72 42.44 -26.05
N LYS A 50 -37.58 42.07 -25.44
CA LYS A 50 -36.56 43.00 -24.92
C LYS A 50 -36.05 43.94 -26.02
N LEU A 51 -35.64 43.40 -27.17
CA LEU A 51 -35.08 44.17 -28.28
C LEU A 51 -36.12 45.10 -28.91
N VAL A 52 -37.33 44.59 -29.14
CA VAL A 52 -38.44 45.38 -29.67
C VAL A 52 -38.80 46.51 -28.72
N THR A 53 -38.87 46.23 -27.42
CA THR A 53 -39.18 47.23 -26.39
C THR A 53 -38.10 48.30 -26.31
N ALA A 54 -36.82 47.91 -26.35
CA ALA A 54 -35.70 48.85 -26.35
C ALA A 54 -35.71 49.78 -27.57
N ALA A 55 -35.90 49.23 -28.77
CA ALA A 55 -35.99 50.02 -30.00
C ALA A 55 -37.23 50.95 -29.98
N TYR A 56 -38.38 50.46 -29.54
CA TYR A 56 -39.61 51.24 -29.44
C TYR A 56 -39.50 52.39 -28.44
N LEU A 57 -38.94 52.11 -27.25
CA LEU A 57 -38.71 53.08 -26.19
C LEU A 57 -37.86 54.25 -26.69
N HIS A 58 -36.82 53.98 -27.47
CA HIS A 58 -35.99 55.02 -28.06
C HIS A 58 -36.73 55.84 -29.12
N ILE A 59 -37.39 55.19 -30.09
CA ILE A 59 -38.06 55.87 -31.20
C ILE A 59 -39.21 56.78 -30.73
N LYS A 60 -39.90 56.38 -29.66
CA LYS A 60 -41.10 57.08 -29.17
C LYS A 60 -40.89 57.79 -27.82
N TRP A 61 -39.66 57.99 -27.39
CA TRP A 61 -39.31 58.53 -26.06
C TRP A 61 -40.09 59.80 -25.68
N ASP A 62 -40.21 60.74 -26.61
CA ASP A 62 -40.86 62.04 -26.41
C ASP A 62 -42.39 61.96 -26.33
N ILE A 63 -42.97 60.87 -26.85
CA ILE A 63 -44.42 60.64 -26.90
C ILE A 63 -44.90 59.85 -25.67
N LEU A 64 -44.04 58.99 -25.11
CA LEU A 64 -44.40 58.20 -23.93
C LEU A 64 -44.42 59.05 -22.66
N GLY A 65 -45.53 58.94 -21.92
CA GLY A 65 -45.69 59.52 -20.58
C GLY A 65 -44.94 58.73 -19.50
N LYS A 66 -45.59 58.37 -18.38
CA LYS A 66 -44.96 57.61 -17.29
C LYS A 66 -44.57 56.16 -17.67
N GLN A 67 -45.15 55.61 -18.74
CA GLN A 67 -44.89 54.25 -19.24
C GLN A 67 -43.43 54.01 -19.64
N LYS A 68 -42.69 55.07 -20.02
CA LYS A 68 -41.26 54.95 -20.38
C LYS A 68 -40.40 54.42 -19.24
N TYR A 69 -40.73 54.76 -17.99
CA TYR A 69 -40.00 54.25 -16.82
C TYR A 69 -40.26 52.77 -16.58
N TYR A 70 -41.50 52.31 -16.80
CA TYR A 70 -41.83 50.88 -16.72
C TYR A 70 -41.09 50.09 -17.80
N LEU A 71 -41.15 50.52 -19.06
CA LEU A 71 -40.46 49.83 -20.16
C LEU A 71 -38.94 49.84 -20.00
N ALA A 72 -38.35 50.95 -19.53
CA ALA A 72 -36.93 51.01 -19.22
C ALA A 72 -36.55 50.01 -18.10
N PHE A 73 -37.33 49.96 -17.02
CA PHE A 73 -37.13 49.00 -15.94
C PHE A 73 -37.31 47.56 -16.41
N SER A 74 -38.34 47.25 -17.20
CA SER A 74 -38.57 45.92 -17.77
C SER A 74 -37.42 45.49 -18.67
N VAL A 75 -36.86 46.38 -19.50
CA VAL A 75 -35.67 46.08 -20.31
C VAL A 75 -34.49 45.71 -19.42
N VAL A 76 -34.24 46.45 -18.33
CA VAL A 76 -33.18 46.13 -17.37
C VAL A 76 -33.42 44.79 -16.66
N VAL A 77 -34.65 44.50 -16.23
CA VAL A 77 -35.00 43.20 -15.64
C VAL A 77 -34.81 42.06 -16.64
N LEU A 78 -35.22 42.25 -17.90
CA LEU A 78 -35.00 41.27 -18.96
C LEU A 78 -33.51 41.06 -19.21
N MET A 79 -32.67 42.10 -19.09
CA MET A 79 -31.21 41.93 -19.18
C MET A 79 -30.66 41.03 -18.08
N PHE A 80 -31.16 41.15 -16.83
CA PHE A 80 -30.79 40.25 -15.74
C PHE A 80 -31.27 38.81 -15.97
N ILE A 81 -32.41 38.62 -16.65
CA ILE A 81 -32.89 37.28 -17.00
C ILE A 81 -32.00 36.66 -18.09
N THR A 82 -31.62 37.44 -19.12
CA THR A 82 -30.67 37.01 -20.16
C THR A 82 -29.34 36.59 -19.56
N SER A 83 -28.85 37.42 -18.64
CA SER A 83 -27.67 37.17 -17.82
C SER A 83 -27.74 35.83 -17.10
N LEU A 84 -28.82 35.58 -16.37
CA LEU A 84 -29.01 34.34 -15.62
C LEU A 84 -29.11 33.11 -16.54
N GLY A 85 -29.70 33.26 -17.74
CA GLY A 85 -29.72 32.23 -18.76
C GLY A 85 -28.30 31.87 -19.24
N ILE A 86 -27.49 32.87 -19.63
CA ILE A 86 -26.10 32.64 -20.09
C ILE A 86 -25.27 31.99 -18.96
N PHE A 87 -25.48 32.43 -17.73
CA PHE A 87 -24.87 31.81 -16.56
C PHE A 87 -25.23 30.34 -16.44
N GLY A 88 -26.52 29.99 -16.55
CA GLY A 88 -26.97 28.60 -16.49
C GLY A 88 -26.30 27.70 -17.53
N TYR A 89 -26.12 28.20 -18.76
CA TYR A 89 -25.46 27.46 -19.83
C TYR A 89 -23.99 27.19 -19.53
N LEU A 90 -23.23 28.22 -19.14
CA LEU A 90 -21.80 28.11 -18.87
C LEU A 90 -21.51 27.36 -17.55
N ALA A 91 -22.34 27.56 -16.52
CA ALA A 91 -22.22 26.84 -15.25
C ALA A 91 -22.46 25.34 -15.44
N LYS A 92 -23.44 24.94 -16.26
CA LYS A 92 -23.67 23.53 -16.58
C LYS A 92 -22.45 22.88 -17.26
N ALA A 93 -21.92 23.52 -18.31
CA ALA A 93 -20.76 23.00 -19.04
C ALA A 93 -19.54 22.81 -18.12
N SER A 94 -19.30 23.72 -17.19
CA SER A 94 -18.23 23.60 -16.19
C SER A 94 -18.50 22.55 -15.13
N SER A 95 -19.76 22.44 -14.70
CA SER A 95 -20.17 21.51 -13.64
C SER A 95 -20.08 20.07 -14.10
N ASP A 96 -20.51 19.75 -15.32
CA ASP A 96 -20.47 18.40 -15.87
C ASP A 96 -19.03 17.87 -15.95
N THR A 97 -18.07 18.69 -16.38
CA THR A 97 -16.64 18.35 -16.38
C THR A 97 -16.09 18.14 -14.97
N SER A 98 -16.53 18.96 -14.00
CA SER A 98 -16.08 18.86 -12.60
C SER A 98 -16.61 17.58 -11.92
N TYR A 99 -17.85 17.19 -12.19
CA TYR A 99 -18.41 15.93 -11.68
C TYR A 99 -17.72 14.71 -12.28
N ALA A 100 -17.47 14.71 -13.59
CA ALA A 100 -16.74 13.63 -14.25
C ALA A 100 -15.32 13.46 -13.69
N THR A 101 -14.61 14.58 -13.48
CA THR A 101 -13.27 14.58 -12.88
C THR A 101 -13.29 14.03 -11.45
N GLN A 102 -14.26 14.44 -10.62
CA GLN A 102 -14.39 13.93 -9.25
C GLN A 102 -14.72 12.43 -9.21
N ALA A 103 -15.56 11.95 -10.13
CA ALA A 103 -15.88 10.53 -10.22
C ALA A 103 -14.64 9.69 -10.62
N ALA A 104 -13.89 10.15 -11.63
CA ALA A 104 -12.64 9.50 -12.04
C ALA A 104 -11.58 9.52 -10.91
N GLN A 105 -11.46 10.64 -10.18
CA GLN A 105 -10.58 10.74 -9.02
C GLN A 105 -10.96 9.74 -7.92
N ALA A 106 -12.25 9.63 -7.59
CA ALA A 106 -12.71 8.69 -6.58
C ALA A 106 -12.40 7.22 -6.95
N GLU A 107 -12.50 6.87 -8.23
CA GLU A 107 -12.14 5.53 -8.70
C GLU A 107 -10.61 5.32 -8.67
N ALA A 108 -9.82 6.31 -9.08
CA ALA A 108 -8.36 6.26 -8.97
C ALA A 108 -7.87 6.12 -7.51
N ASP A 109 -8.52 6.82 -6.58
CA ASP A 109 -8.24 6.74 -5.13
C ASP A 109 -8.62 5.36 -4.56
N ARG A 110 -9.73 4.78 -5.06
CA ARG A 110 -10.12 3.41 -4.72
C ARG A 110 -9.05 2.42 -5.17
N PHE A 111 -8.55 2.50 -6.40
CA PHE A 111 -7.45 1.65 -6.85
C PHE A 111 -6.18 1.87 -6.04
N THR A 112 -5.84 3.11 -5.71
CA THR A 112 -4.69 3.43 -4.84
C THR A 112 -4.81 2.76 -3.48
N THR A 113 -6.00 2.78 -2.87
CA THR A 113 -6.27 2.09 -1.60
C THR A 113 -6.14 0.57 -1.75
N GLN A 114 -6.60 0.00 -2.87
CA GLN A 114 -6.45 -1.43 -3.15
C GLN A 114 -4.97 -1.82 -3.28
N ILE A 115 -4.20 -1.08 -4.06
CA ILE A 115 -2.75 -1.28 -4.22
C ILE A 115 -2.05 -1.24 -2.87
N GLN A 116 -2.34 -0.24 -2.03
CA GLN A 116 -1.73 -0.14 -0.70
C GLN A 116 -2.04 -1.38 0.18
N ARG A 117 -3.27 -1.92 0.10
CA ARG A 117 -3.61 -3.13 0.86
C ARG A 117 -2.81 -4.34 0.37
N GLU A 118 -2.64 -4.48 -0.94
CA GLU A 118 -1.83 -5.56 -1.52
C GLU A 118 -0.34 -5.40 -1.18
N GLU A 119 0.21 -4.17 -1.24
CA GLU A 119 1.58 -3.87 -0.81
C GLU A 119 1.82 -4.21 0.67
N ASN A 120 0.85 -3.93 1.55
CA ASN A 120 0.94 -4.31 2.97
C ASN A 120 0.91 -5.84 3.18
N LYS A 121 0.23 -6.61 2.30
CA LYS A 121 0.29 -8.07 2.35
C LYS A 121 1.68 -8.57 1.98
N ILE A 122 2.29 -8.02 0.93
CA ILE A 122 3.67 -8.34 0.54
C ILE A 122 4.62 -8.05 1.72
N GLU A 123 4.50 -6.91 2.38
CA GLU A 123 5.32 -6.59 3.56
C GLU A 123 5.17 -7.65 4.66
N THR A 124 3.93 -8.04 4.97
CA THR A 124 3.64 -9.07 5.99
C THR A 124 4.22 -10.44 5.60
N LEU A 125 4.08 -10.84 4.33
CA LEU A 125 4.61 -12.09 3.80
C LEU A 125 6.13 -12.10 3.78
N THR A 126 6.76 -10.97 3.45
CA THR A 126 8.22 -10.80 3.46
C THR A 126 8.77 -10.94 4.89
N VAL A 127 8.13 -10.33 5.89
CA VAL A 127 8.51 -10.51 7.30
C VAL A 127 8.35 -11.98 7.73
N ARG A 128 7.28 -12.65 7.27
CA ARG A 128 7.08 -14.07 7.54
C ARG A 128 8.17 -14.93 6.91
N LEU A 129 8.61 -14.61 5.69
CA LEU A 129 9.71 -15.28 5.00
C LEU A 129 11.03 -15.13 5.77
N ASP A 130 11.37 -13.91 6.21
CA ASP A 130 12.58 -13.65 6.99
C ASP A 130 12.59 -14.42 8.32
N THR A 131 11.44 -14.49 9.00
CA THR A 131 11.33 -15.21 10.27
C THR A 131 11.36 -16.74 10.11
N LEU A 132 10.90 -17.28 8.98
CA LEU A 132 11.03 -18.72 8.66
C LEU A 132 12.50 -19.15 8.54
N GLY A 133 13.36 -18.30 7.96
CA GLY A 133 14.80 -18.56 7.88
C GLY A 133 15.55 -18.39 9.21
N GLY A 134 15.09 -17.47 10.07
CA GLY A 134 15.75 -17.15 11.34
C GLY A 134 15.51 -18.14 12.49
N GLY A 135 14.50 -19.00 12.38
CA GLY A 135 14.13 -20.01 13.38
C GLY A 135 14.88 -21.34 13.27
N GLN A 136 16.08 -21.34 12.69
CA GLN A 136 16.89 -22.54 12.50
C GLN A 136 17.18 -23.18 13.87
N PHE A 137 16.60 -24.36 14.10
CA PHE A 137 16.85 -25.16 15.29
C PHE A 137 18.28 -25.70 15.16
N ASP A 138 19.27 -24.92 15.61
CA ASP A 138 20.68 -25.32 15.51
C ASP A 138 20.93 -26.51 16.43
N ILE A 139 20.91 -27.71 15.84
CA ILE A 139 21.19 -28.95 16.56
C ILE A 139 22.69 -29.17 16.78
N THR A 140 23.58 -28.30 16.29
CA THR A 140 25.04 -28.51 16.33
C THR A 140 25.53 -28.74 17.76
N GLU A 141 25.09 -27.91 18.71
CA GLU A 141 25.46 -28.06 20.12
C GLU A 141 24.89 -29.36 20.73
N SER A 142 23.64 -29.68 20.41
CA SER A 142 22.98 -30.91 20.90
C SER A 142 23.64 -32.17 20.34
N VAL A 143 24.01 -32.17 19.05
CA VAL A 143 24.74 -33.27 18.42
C VAL A 143 26.13 -33.40 19.01
N SER A 144 26.87 -32.29 19.16
CA SER A 144 28.21 -32.29 19.78
C SER A 144 28.17 -32.90 21.19
N ALA A 145 27.19 -32.52 22.01
CA ALA A 145 27.03 -33.08 23.34
C ALA A 145 26.78 -34.61 23.31
N GLN A 146 25.96 -35.10 22.37
CA GLN A 146 25.76 -36.55 22.20
C GLN A 146 27.02 -37.26 21.68
N GLU A 147 27.79 -36.62 20.80
CA GLU A 147 29.06 -37.17 20.33
C GLU A 147 30.09 -37.28 21.46
N ASP A 148 30.15 -36.29 22.36
CA ASP A 148 31.02 -36.32 23.53
C ASP A 148 30.61 -37.45 24.50
N ILE A 149 29.31 -37.62 24.76
CA ILE A 149 28.79 -38.72 25.58
C ILE A 149 29.15 -40.06 24.98
N ARG A 150 28.92 -40.23 23.67
CA ARG A 150 29.26 -41.45 22.91
C ARG A 150 30.75 -41.75 22.96
N ASN A 151 31.59 -40.78 22.62
CA ASN A 151 33.03 -40.95 22.50
C ASN A 151 33.66 -41.25 23.87
N GLY A 152 33.19 -40.60 24.94
CA GLY A 152 33.67 -40.83 26.31
C GLY A 152 33.08 -42.04 27.03
N ALA A 153 32.23 -42.86 26.37
CA ALA A 153 31.58 -44.00 27.02
C ALA A 153 32.57 -45.08 27.50
N TRP A 154 33.56 -45.41 26.67
CA TRP A 154 34.61 -46.36 27.04
C TRP A 154 35.52 -45.79 28.12
N ASP A 155 35.88 -44.51 28.05
CA ASP A 155 36.75 -43.86 29.04
C ASP A 155 36.16 -43.91 30.45
N ARG A 156 34.82 -43.82 30.58
CA ARG A 156 34.13 -43.87 31.88
C ARG A 156 34.20 -45.23 32.57
N VAL A 157 34.20 -46.31 31.81
CA VAL A 157 34.24 -47.68 32.35
C VAL A 157 35.64 -48.28 32.36
N GLN A 158 36.59 -47.65 31.66
CA GLN A 158 37.94 -48.20 31.50
C GLN A 158 38.64 -48.41 32.84
N GLY A 159 38.51 -47.46 33.78
CA GLY A 159 39.11 -47.61 35.11
C GLY A 159 38.56 -48.78 35.92
N ASP A 160 37.26 -49.05 35.82
CA ASP A 160 36.62 -50.19 36.49
C ASP A 160 37.01 -51.52 35.85
N ILE A 161 37.12 -51.55 34.51
CA ILE A 161 37.63 -52.70 33.75
C ILE A 161 39.09 -52.98 34.13
N ASP A 162 39.95 -51.96 34.17
CA ASP A 162 41.36 -52.10 34.55
C ASP A 162 41.49 -52.62 35.98
N TYR A 163 40.65 -52.12 36.90
CA TYR A 163 40.61 -52.61 38.28
C TYR A 163 40.23 -54.10 38.34
N ALA A 164 39.15 -54.50 37.66
CA ALA A 164 38.71 -55.90 37.62
C ALA A 164 39.76 -56.82 36.97
N GLN A 165 40.42 -56.38 35.90
CA GLN A 165 41.54 -57.10 35.29
C GLN A 165 42.71 -57.26 36.27
N GLY A 166 43.06 -56.21 37.02
CA GLY A 166 44.07 -56.28 38.05
C GLY A 166 43.73 -57.27 39.17
N GLN A 167 42.46 -57.38 39.58
CA GLN A 167 42.00 -58.39 40.55
C GLN A 167 42.16 -59.82 39.98
N ILE A 168 41.82 -60.03 38.71
CA ILE A 168 42.00 -61.33 38.04
C ILE A 168 43.47 -61.74 38.02
N ASP A 169 44.37 -60.79 37.74
CA ASP A 169 45.80 -61.07 37.68
C ASP A 169 46.37 -61.40 39.07
N ASP A 170 45.96 -60.68 40.12
CA ASP A 170 46.32 -61.00 41.51
C ASP A 170 45.78 -62.37 41.97
N ILE A 171 44.55 -62.72 41.58
CA ILE A 171 43.98 -64.06 41.83
C ILE A 171 44.84 -65.14 41.16
N ARG A 172 45.22 -64.94 39.90
CA ARG A 172 46.07 -65.88 39.14
C ARG A 172 47.46 -66.02 39.77
N GLU A 173 48.05 -64.93 40.24
CA GLU A 173 49.35 -64.96 40.92
C GLU A 173 49.30 -65.73 42.24
N ARG A 174 48.26 -65.50 43.06
CA ARG A 174 48.02 -66.25 44.31
C ARG A 174 47.78 -67.74 44.05
N TYR A 175 47.01 -68.07 43.02
CA TYR A 175 46.80 -69.45 42.57
C TYR A 175 48.12 -70.13 42.19
N ASN A 176 48.91 -69.49 41.32
CA ASN A 176 50.20 -70.02 40.86
C ASN A 176 51.18 -70.21 42.03
N THR A 177 51.21 -69.28 42.99
CA THR A 177 52.05 -69.38 44.19
C THR A 177 51.67 -70.58 45.05
N SER A 178 50.37 -70.76 45.32
CA SER A 178 49.85 -71.89 46.10
C SER A 178 50.10 -73.24 45.41
N ILE A 179 49.87 -73.33 44.10
CA ILE A 179 50.17 -74.52 43.30
C ILE A 179 51.67 -74.84 43.32
N SER A 180 52.53 -73.83 43.20
CA SER A 180 53.98 -74.00 43.23
C SER A 180 54.46 -74.51 44.58
N ALA A 181 53.91 -74.03 45.69
CA ALA A 181 54.24 -74.52 47.03
C ALA A 181 53.87 -76.00 47.21
N LEU A 182 52.69 -76.41 46.72
CA LEU A 182 52.29 -77.82 46.71
C LEU A 182 53.21 -78.67 45.81
N ASP A 183 53.63 -78.14 44.66
CA ASP A 183 54.57 -78.82 43.76
C ASP A 183 55.97 -78.96 44.40
N GLN A 184 56.44 -77.97 45.15
CA GLN A 184 57.71 -78.04 45.90
C GLN A 184 57.68 -79.12 46.99
N ILE A 185 56.54 -79.32 47.65
CA ILE A 185 56.40 -80.42 48.63
C ILE A 185 56.57 -81.77 47.92
N VAL A 186 55.87 -81.99 46.81
CA VAL A 186 56.01 -83.23 46.02
C VAL A 186 57.45 -83.39 45.53
N GLN A 187 58.06 -82.32 45.04
CA GLN A 187 59.44 -82.29 44.56
C GLN A 187 60.44 -82.66 45.64
N SER A 188 60.24 -82.22 46.89
CA SER A 188 61.14 -82.55 48.01
C SER A 188 61.23 -84.05 48.30
N TYR A 189 60.21 -84.83 47.95
CA TYR A 189 60.22 -86.30 48.02
C TYR A 189 60.82 -86.92 46.76
N THR A 190 60.41 -86.48 45.58
CA THR A 190 60.84 -87.10 44.32
C THR A 190 62.31 -86.83 44.00
N GLU A 191 62.88 -85.70 44.40
CA GLU A 191 64.30 -85.36 44.22
C GLU A 191 65.26 -86.25 45.02
N GLN A 192 64.80 -86.82 46.15
CA GLN A 192 65.63 -87.71 46.97
C GLN A 192 65.84 -89.08 46.29
N GLY A 193 65.03 -89.43 45.29
CA GLY A 193 65.10 -90.72 44.60
C GLY A 193 64.87 -91.92 45.52
N THR A 194 65.19 -93.12 45.03
CA THR A 194 65.14 -94.34 45.85
C THR A 194 66.42 -94.48 46.67
N VAL A 195 66.31 -94.37 47.99
CA VAL A 195 67.47 -94.43 48.90
C VAL A 195 67.57 -95.83 49.48
N THR A 196 68.78 -96.40 49.54
CA THR A 196 69.04 -97.67 50.22
C THR A 196 69.97 -97.46 51.41
N THR A 197 69.51 -97.76 52.62
CA THR A 197 70.23 -97.49 53.86
C THR A 197 70.48 -98.80 54.62
N GLY A 198 71.70 -99.01 55.16
CA GLY A 198 72.04 -100.21 55.95
C GLY A 198 73.38 -100.87 55.57
N SER A 199 73.77 -101.92 56.31
CA SER A 199 74.99 -102.70 56.05
C SER A 199 74.78 -103.72 54.92
N ALA A 200 75.86 -104.27 54.36
CA ALA A 200 75.83 -105.22 53.23
C ALA A 200 74.92 -106.46 53.44
N PHE A 201 74.54 -106.78 54.69
CA PHE A 201 73.69 -107.91 55.08
C PHE A 201 72.30 -107.52 55.57
N ASN A 202 71.96 -106.22 55.66
CA ASN A 202 70.63 -105.74 56.05
C ASN A 202 70.39 -104.36 55.41
N ARG A 203 69.62 -104.33 54.30
CA ARG A 203 69.36 -103.13 53.48
C ARG A 203 67.88 -102.76 53.56
N ASP A 204 67.59 -101.53 53.99
CA ASP A 204 66.26 -100.92 53.89
C ASP A 204 66.20 -100.04 52.63
N ILE A 205 65.20 -100.27 51.79
CA ILE A 205 64.95 -99.47 50.58
C ILE A 205 63.75 -98.58 50.84
N THR A 206 63.95 -97.27 50.71
CA THR A 206 62.87 -96.27 50.77
C THR A 206 62.70 -95.65 49.39
N ASP A 207 61.52 -95.84 48.80
CA ASP A 207 61.16 -95.25 47.52
C ASP A 207 60.46 -93.91 47.71
N ASN A 208 61.25 -92.83 47.77
CA ASN A 208 60.71 -91.49 47.98
C ASN A 208 59.95 -90.96 46.75
N VAL A 209 60.16 -91.55 45.57
CA VAL A 209 59.41 -91.18 44.35
C VAL A 209 57.97 -91.68 44.46
N ALA A 210 57.77 -92.94 44.87
CA ALA A 210 56.45 -93.49 45.15
C ALA A 210 55.74 -92.71 46.28
N LEU A 211 56.48 -92.30 47.31
CA LEU A 211 55.95 -91.47 48.40
C LEU A 211 55.53 -90.08 47.90
N GLY A 212 56.31 -89.45 47.02
CA GLY A 212 55.95 -88.16 46.41
C GLY A 212 54.69 -88.24 45.54
N VAL A 213 54.50 -89.35 44.80
CA VAL A 213 53.27 -89.61 44.05
C VAL A 213 52.08 -89.76 44.99
N GLN A 214 52.22 -90.50 46.09
CA GLN A 214 51.19 -90.65 47.11
C GLN A 214 50.82 -89.30 47.75
N VAL A 215 51.81 -88.46 48.08
CA VAL A 215 51.58 -87.10 48.61
C VAL A 215 50.81 -86.25 47.60
N ARG A 216 51.11 -86.37 46.30
CA ARG A 216 50.36 -85.65 45.26
C ARG A 216 48.91 -86.11 45.17
N GLU A 217 48.64 -87.41 45.27
CA GLU A 217 47.30 -87.97 45.33
C GLU A 217 46.53 -87.47 46.57
N GLU A 218 47.20 -87.41 47.72
CA GLU A 218 46.63 -86.86 48.97
C GLU A 218 46.33 -85.36 48.86
N GLN A 219 47.16 -84.60 48.11
CA GLN A 219 46.96 -83.17 47.83
C GLN A 219 45.90 -82.89 46.74
N GLN A 220 45.50 -83.89 45.96
CA GLN A 220 44.59 -83.69 44.81
C GLN A 220 43.27 -82.97 45.18
N PRO A 221 42.58 -83.31 46.30
CA PRO A 221 41.38 -82.59 46.71
C PRO A 221 41.63 -81.11 47.03
N GLU A 222 42.81 -80.76 47.56
CA GLU A 222 43.19 -79.38 47.84
C GLU A 222 43.43 -78.60 46.55
N ARG A 223 44.13 -79.20 45.58
CA ARG A 223 44.37 -78.59 44.27
C ARG A 223 43.09 -78.36 43.49
N ASP A 224 42.19 -79.35 43.51
CA ASP A 224 40.91 -79.24 42.81
C ASP A 224 40.03 -78.15 43.45
N ARG A 225 40.00 -78.06 44.80
CA ARG A 225 39.32 -76.96 45.50
C ARG A 225 39.91 -75.60 45.17
N LEU A 226 41.24 -75.47 45.21
CA LEU A 226 41.93 -74.23 44.90
C LEU A 226 41.65 -73.77 43.46
N ARG A 227 41.67 -74.71 42.49
CA ARG A 227 41.32 -74.42 41.10
C ARG A 227 39.87 -73.99 40.96
N GLN A 228 38.95 -74.68 41.64
CA GLN A 228 37.53 -74.34 41.60
C GLN A 228 37.28 -72.93 42.15
N ASP A 229 37.76 -72.63 43.36
CA ASP A 229 37.61 -71.31 43.99
C ASP A 229 38.22 -70.18 43.14
N THR A 230 39.42 -70.42 42.60
CA THR A 230 40.07 -69.48 41.67
C THR A 230 39.23 -69.23 40.43
N ASN A 231 38.70 -70.28 39.80
CA ASN A 231 37.86 -70.16 38.61
C ASN A 231 36.54 -69.44 38.91
N GLU A 232 35.92 -69.71 40.06
CA GLU A 232 34.71 -69.02 40.51
C GLU A 232 34.96 -67.52 40.69
N GLN A 233 36.05 -67.14 41.36
CA GLN A 233 36.41 -65.73 41.54
C GLN A 233 36.75 -65.02 40.21
N ILE A 234 37.51 -65.67 39.33
CA ILE A 234 37.82 -65.12 38.00
C ILE A 234 36.54 -64.93 37.18
N SER A 235 35.61 -65.88 37.23
CA SER A 235 34.33 -65.78 36.53
C SER A 235 33.54 -64.55 37.00
N LEU A 236 33.49 -64.28 38.31
CA LEU A 236 32.79 -63.11 38.84
C LEU A 236 33.36 -61.78 38.30
N PHE A 237 34.69 -61.64 38.24
CA PHE A 237 35.31 -60.44 37.68
C PHE A 237 35.18 -60.36 36.16
N GLN A 238 35.13 -61.49 35.46
CA GLN A 238 34.85 -61.52 34.02
C GLN A 238 33.43 -61.05 33.73
N ASP A 239 32.44 -61.53 34.49
CA ASP A 239 31.05 -61.10 34.38
C ASP A 239 30.92 -59.58 34.63
N GLN A 240 31.64 -59.04 35.62
CA GLN A 240 31.68 -57.59 35.88
C GLN A 240 32.27 -56.80 34.71
N ILE A 241 33.37 -57.27 34.11
CA ILE A 241 33.97 -56.63 32.93
C ILE A 241 32.98 -56.62 31.76
N ASP A 242 32.26 -57.71 31.55
CA ASP A 242 31.27 -57.80 30.48
C ASP A 242 30.07 -56.88 30.75
N GLU A 243 29.62 -56.74 32.00
CA GLU A 243 28.60 -55.77 32.40
C GLU A 243 29.05 -54.31 32.12
N TYR A 244 30.29 -53.95 32.47
CA TYR A 244 30.84 -52.61 32.18
C TYR A 244 30.92 -52.33 30.67
N ARG A 245 31.29 -53.35 29.88
CA ARG A 245 31.31 -53.24 28.41
C ARG A 245 29.92 -53.07 27.85
N GLU A 246 28.94 -53.81 28.37
CA GLU A 246 27.54 -53.69 27.97
C GLU A 246 27.00 -52.29 28.29
N GLN A 247 27.28 -51.75 29.48
CA GLN A 247 26.88 -50.39 29.86
C GLN A 247 27.46 -49.31 28.93
N ALA A 248 28.75 -49.43 28.57
CA ALA A 248 29.37 -48.51 27.62
C ALA A 248 28.74 -48.63 26.22
N GLN A 249 28.46 -49.86 25.77
CA GLN A 249 27.84 -50.12 24.48
C GLN A 249 26.39 -49.58 24.42
N ASP A 250 25.59 -49.78 25.47
CA ASP A 250 24.23 -49.25 25.59
C ASP A 250 24.22 -47.71 25.55
N THR A 251 25.19 -47.07 26.22
CA THR A 251 25.36 -45.61 26.15
C THR A 251 25.69 -45.13 24.73
N ILE A 252 26.55 -45.85 24.01
CA ILE A 252 26.91 -45.55 22.62
C ILE A 252 25.69 -45.69 21.71
N ASP A 253 24.92 -46.77 21.85
CA ASP A 253 23.76 -47.06 21.00
C ASP A 253 22.61 -46.08 21.25
N THR A 254 22.39 -45.72 22.51
CA THR A 254 21.45 -44.65 22.90
C THR A 254 21.87 -43.31 22.29
N SER A 255 23.13 -42.91 22.44
CA SER A 255 23.64 -41.65 21.90
C SER A 255 23.55 -41.62 20.36
N ASN A 256 23.90 -42.71 19.68
CA ASN A 256 23.76 -42.83 18.22
C ASN A 256 22.31 -42.72 17.75
N THR A 257 21.36 -43.29 18.52
CA THR A 257 19.93 -43.18 18.24
C THR A 257 19.46 -41.73 18.35
N GLU A 258 19.86 -41.02 19.41
CA GLU A 258 19.53 -39.60 19.58
C GLU A 258 20.18 -38.71 18.52
N ILE A 259 21.43 -38.95 18.13
CA ILE A 259 22.10 -38.21 17.04
C ILE A 259 21.30 -38.33 15.75
N ARG A 260 20.89 -39.55 15.36
CA ARG A 260 20.07 -39.77 14.16
C ARG A 260 18.72 -39.08 14.27
N ARG A 261 18.09 -39.11 15.45
CA ARG A 261 16.81 -38.43 15.71
C ARG A 261 16.94 -36.93 15.52
N LEU A 262 17.98 -36.30 16.10
CA LEU A 262 18.26 -34.87 15.98
C LEU A 262 18.51 -34.48 14.53
N GLN A 263 19.35 -35.24 13.81
CA GLN A 263 19.64 -34.99 12.38
C GLN A 263 18.39 -35.08 11.52
N ASN A 264 17.54 -36.09 11.74
CA ASN A 264 16.29 -36.24 10.99
C ASN A 264 15.31 -35.09 11.28
N LEU A 265 15.18 -34.68 12.55
CA LEU A 265 14.35 -33.53 12.92
C LEU A 265 14.81 -32.24 12.25
N ASN A 266 16.13 -32.00 12.21
CA ASN A 266 16.69 -30.84 11.53
C ASN A 266 16.43 -30.86 10.02
N ASN A 267 16.62 -32.01 9.37
CA ASN A 267 16.35 -32.14 7.93
C ASN A 267 14.86 -31.94 7.61
N SER A 268 13.96 -32.59 8.34
CA SER A 268 12.52 -32.42 8.11
C SER A 268 12.02 -31.00 8.38
N ALA A 269 12.55 -30.34 9.42
CA ALA A 269 12.25 -28.94 9.69
C ALA A 269 12.78 -28.04 8.56
N GLN A 270 13.97 -28.34 8.01
CA GLN A 270 14.54 -27.61 6.89
C GLN A 270 13.71 -27.79 5.60
N ASP A 271 13.28 -29.01 5.29
CA ASP A 271 12.40 -29.30 4.16
C ASP A 271 11.07 -28.54 4.28
N GLU A 272 10.46 -28.51 5.48
CA GLU A 272 9.23 -27.76 5.73
C GLU A 272 9.41 -26.25 5.52
N VAL A 273 10.55 -25.69 5.96
CA VAL A 273 10.88 -24.28 5.76
C VAL A 273 11.05 -23.96 4.27
N ILE A 274 11.71 -24.83 3.50
CA ILE A 274 11.88 -24.65 2.05
C ILE A 274 10.51 -24.63 1.35
N VAL A 275 9.65 -25.61 1.62
CA VAL A 275 8.30 -25.69 1.02
C VAL A 275 7.49 -24.43 1.36
N LYS A 276 7.46 -24.02 2.64
CA LYS A 276 6.75 -22.80 3.05
C LYS A 276 7.31 -21.53 2.43
N SER A 277 8.62 -21.47 2.21
CA SER A 277 9.26 -20.32 1.57
C SER A 277 8.87 -20.24 0.08
N GLU A 278 8.83 -21.37 -0.62
CA GLU A 278 8.35 -21.44 -2.01
C GLU A 278 6.87 -21.04 -2.12
N GLU A 279 6.02 -21.53 -1.21
CA GLU A 279 4.60 -21.14 -1.15
C GLU A 279 4.43 -19.62 -0.95
N ILE A 280 5.15 -19.02 0.00
CA ILE A 280 5.11 -17.57 0.24
C ILE A 280 5.61 -16.78 -0.97
N ASN A 281 6.71 -17.22 -1.60
CA ASN A 281 7.23 -16.54 -2.79
C ASN A 281 6.21 -16.58 -3.95
N THR A 282 5.53 -17.71 -4.13
CA THR A 282 4.46 -17.84 -5.14
C THR A 282 3.29 -16.89 -4.83
N GLU A 283 2.88 -16.79 -3.57
CA GLU A 283 1.83 -15.85 -3.15
C GLU A 283 2.24 -14.38 -3.38
N ILE A 284 3.51 -14.04 -3.10
CA ILE A 284 4.06 -12.71 -3.38
C ILE A 284 4.03 -12.40 -4.88
N ASP A 285 4.44 -13.34 -5.73
CA ASP A 285 4.42 -13.18 -7.19
C ASP A 285 2.99 -12.93 -7.72
N GLU A 286 2.01 -13.70 -7.24
CA GLU A 286 0.59 -13.49 -7.59
C GLU A 286 0.09 -12.10 -7.16
N ILE A 287 0.49 -11.61 -5.98
CA ILE A 287 0.12 -10.27 -5.52
C ILE A 287 0.78 -9.19 -6.39
N TYR A 288 2.03 -9.37 -6.83
CA TYR A 288 2.67 -8.43 -7.77
C TYR A 288 1.91 -8.34 -9.10
N ASP A 289 1.44 -9.46 -9.64
CA ASP A 289 0.61 -9.47 -10.86
C ASP A 289 -0.71 -8.71 -10.64
N ILE A 290 -1.37 -8.92 -9.49
CA ILE A 290 -2.58 -8.17 -9.11
C ILE A 290 -2.30 -6.66 -9.02
N ILE A 291 -1.20 -6.27 -8.34
CA ILE A 291 -0.80 -4.86 -8.23
C ILE A 291 -0.55 -4.25 -9.61
N SER A 292 0.10 -4.98 -10.52
CA SER A 292 0.32 -4.52 -11.88
C SER A 292 -1.01 -4.25 -12.59
N GLY A 293 -1.97 -5.18 -12.53
CA GLY A 293 -3.30 -4.99 -13.10
C GLY A 293 -4.05 -3.79 -12.51
N LEU A 294 -4.02 -3.62 -11.18
CA LEU A 294 -4.63 -2.47 -10.52
C LEU A 294 -3.98 -1.14 -10.92
N ARG A 295 -2.66 -1.12 -11.15
CA ARG A 295 -1.93 0.08 -11.61
C ARG A 295 -2.30 0.43 -13.05
N ASP A 296 -2.45 -0.56 -13.92
CA ASP A 296 -2.91 -0.37 -15.30
C ASP A 296 -4.33 0.21 -15.34
N GLU A 297 -5.24 -0.34 -14.53
CA GLU A 297 -6.61 0.19 -14.43
C GLU A 297 -6.63 1.62 -13.87
N ARG A 298 -5.85 1.91 -12.83
CA ARG A 298 -5.71 3.26 -12.27
C ARG A 298 -5.20 4.26 -13.31
N PHE A 299 -4.24 3.85 -14.14
CA PHE A 299 -3.64 4.72 -15.15
C PHE A 299 -4.67 5.21 -16.18
N VAL A 300 -5.67 4.39 -16.52
CA VAL A 300 -6.78 4.80 -17.40
C VAL A 300 -7.54 6.00 -16.81
N TYR A 301 -7.89 5.94 -15.53
CA TYR A 301 -8.57 7.05 -14.84
C TYR A 301 -7.67 8.28 -14.66
N GLU A 302 -6.37 8.07 -14.41
CA GLU A 302 -5.39 9.14 -14.31
C GLU A 302 -5.25 9.91 -15.63
N GLN A 303 -5.25 9.19 -16.76
CA GLN A 303 -5.28 9.81 -18.09
C GLN A 303 -6.57 10.60 -18.33
N GLU A 304 -7.72 10.09 -17.88
CA GLU A 304 -9.01 10.78 -17.98
C GLU A 304 -9.01 12.09 -17.17
N ILE A 305 -8.50 12.06 -15.93
CA ILE A 305 -8.33 13.24 -15.07
C ILE A 305 -7.42 14.29 -15.74
N LEU A 306 -6.28 13.88 -16.29
CA LEU A 306 -5.38 14.77 -17.02
C LEU A 306 -6.03 15.36 -18.27
N GLY A 307 -6.87 14.57 -18.96
CA GLY A 307 -7.69 15.01 -20.08
C GLY A 307 -8.60 16.17 -19.68
N PHE A 308 -9.33 16.02 -18.57
CA PHE A 308 -10.19 17.08 -18.05
C PHE A 308 -9.39 18.28 -17.54
N GLU A 309 -8.29 18.09 -16.82
CA GLU A 309 -7.47 19.20 -16.34
C GLU A 309 -6.92 20.07 -17.48
N LYS A 310 -6.59 19.45 -18.62
CA LYS A 310 -6.20 20.18 -19.83
C LYS A 310 -7.32 21.08 -20.37
N GLU A 311 -8.57 20.64 -20.29
CA GLU A 311 -9.73 21.41 -20.77
C GLU A 311 -10.07 22.58 -19.83
N VAL A 312 -9.93 22.40 -18.51
CA VAL A 312 -10.27 23.42 -17.50
C VAL A 312 -9.06 24.28 -17.11
N GLY A 313 -7.84 23.93 -17.54
CA GLY A 313 -6.58 24.58 -17.20
C GLY A 313 -6.54 26.11 -17.39
N PRO A 314 -6.96 26.66 -18.54
CA PRO A 314 -6.99 28.11 -18.76
C PRO A 314 -7.88 28.86 -17.77
N VAL A 315 -8.97 28.22 -17.35
CA VAL A 315 -9.94 28.78 -16.41
C VAL A 315 -9.42 28.72 -14.98
N LYS A 316 -8.73 27.62 -14.61
CA LYS A 316 -7.99 27.48 -13.35
C LYS A 316 -6.92 28.57 -13.22
N TYR A 317 -6.22 28.91 -14.29
CA TYR A 317 -5.25 30.01 -14.29
C TYR A 317 -5.89 31.38 -14.04
N VAL A 318 -7.04 31.67 -14.68
CA VAL A 318 -7.79 32.91 -14.41
C VAL A 318 -8.31 32.95 -12.97
N ALA A 319 -8.70 31.80 -12.41
CA ALA A 319 -9.08 31.67 -11.00
C ALA A 319 -7.92 32.02 -10.06
N GLU A 320 -6.73 31.48 -10.31
CA GLU A 320 -5.53 31.73 -9.51
C GLU A 320 -5.12 33.20 -9.53
N VAL A 321 -5.28 33.89 -10.66
CA VAL A 321 -5.02 35.34 -10.81
C VAL A 321 -6.03 36.20 -10.05
N ILE A 322 -7.31 35.81 -9.99
CA ILE A 322 -8.36 36.58 -9.33
C ILE A 322 -8.40 36.33 -7.81
N TYR A 323 -8.12 35.09 -7.37
CA TYR A 323 -8.31 34.66 -5.98
C TYR A 323 -7.01 34.42 -5.20
N GLY A 324 -5.86 34.39 -5.86
CA GLY A 324 -4.58 34.04 -5.23
C GLY A 324 -4.37 32.53 -5.07
N GLN A 325 -3.10 32.14 -4.89
CA GLN A 325 -2.64 30.75 -4.94
C GLN A 325 -3.17 29.84 -3.82
N GLU A 326 -3.41 30.36 -2.62
CA GLU A 326 -3.68 29.55 -1.42
C GLU A 326 -5.15 29.07 -1.26
N GLU A 327 -6.12 29.63 -1.99
CA GLU A 327 -7.55 29.27 -1.90
C GLU A 327 -8.16 28.72 -3.20
N SER A 328 -7.34 28.50 -4.23
CA SER A 328 -7.78 28.27 -5.62
C SER A 328 -8.39 26.89 -5.88
N VAL A 329 -7.89 25.83 -5.23
CA VAL A 329 -8.30 24.44 -5.51
C VAL A 329 -9.77 24.18 -5.16
N ASN A 330 -10.30 24.84 -4.13
CA ASN A 330 -11.70 24.71 -3.72
C ASN A 330 -12.64 25.77 -4.33
N ARG A 331 -12.13 26.65 -5.23
CA ARG A 331 -12.88 27.81 -5.74
C ARG A 331 -12.80 28.03 -7.25
N ILE A 332 -12.39 27.02 -8.03
CA ILE A 332 -12.48 27.06 -9.51
C ILE A 332 -13.90 27.42 -9.94
N ASP A 333 -14.91 26.81 -9.31
CA ASP A 333 -16.33 27.11 -9.56
C ASP A 333 -16.68 28.57 -9.34
N ASN A 334 -16.11 29.23 -8.33
CA ASN A 334 -16.40 30.64 -8.06
C ASN A 334 -15.71 31.55 -9.09
N ALA A 335 -14.48 31.26 -9.50
CA ALA A 335 -13.81 32.06 -10.53
C ALA A 335 -14.53 32.02 -11.87
N ILE A 336 -15.02 30.83 -12.25
CA ILE A 336 -15.84 30.64 -13.44
C ILE A 336 -17.08 31.53 -13.37
N ARG A 337 -17.77 31.54 -12.21
CA ARG A 337 -18.94 32.39 -11.99
C ARG A 337 -18.65 33.88 -12.15
N TRP A 338 -17.51 34.36 -11.67
CA TRP A 338 -17.15 35.78 -11.80
C TRP A 338 -16.71 36.20 -13.20
N VAL A 339 -16.01 35.32 -13.93
CA VAL A 339 -15.72 35.55 -15.37
C VAL A 339 -17.01 35.60 -16.16
N ILE A 340 -17.94 34.68 -15.88
CA ILE A 340 -19.28 34.67 -16.46
C ILE A 340 -20.02 35.97 -16.15
N PHE A 341 -20.03 36.43 -14.89
CA PHE A 341 -20.65 37.71 -14.53
C PHE A 341 -20.02 38.91 -15.25
N ALA A 342 -18.69 38.95 -15.40
CA ALA A 342 -18.01 40.02 -16.12
C ALA A 342 -18.39 40.06 -17.60
N ILE A 343 -18.47 38.90 -18.26
CA ILE A 343 -18.92 38.75 -19.66
C ILE A 343 -20.37 39.26 -19.80
N ILE A 344 -21.24 38.82 -18.91
CA ILE A 344 -22.67 39.12 -18.92
C ILE A 344 -22.98 40.61 -18.73
N PHE A 345 -22.37 41.26 -17.72
CA PHE A 345 -22.62 42.67 -17.41
C PHE A 345 -22.12 43.63 -18.49
N VAL A 346 -21.24 43.16 -19.38
CA VAL A 346 -20.70 43.95 -20.50
C VAL A 346 -21.49 43.69 -21.78
N PHE A 347 -21.74 42.43 -22.13
CA PHE A 347 -22.29 42.10 -23.45
C PHE A 347 -23.76 42.49 -23.64
N ASP A 348 -24.63 42.26 -22.65
CA ASP A 348 -26.07 42.49 -22.84
C ASP A 348 -26.44 44.00 -22.83
N PRO A 349 -25.91 44.84 -21.90
CA PRO A 349 -26.10 46.29 -21.99
C PRO A 349 -25.51 46.89 -23.27
N LEU A 350 -24.35 46.39 -23.73
CA LEU A 350 -23.73 46.85 -24.96
C LEU A 350 -24.61 46.56 -26.19
N ALA A 351 -25.18 45.36 -26.29
CA ALA A 351 -26.05 44.99 -27.41
C ALA A 351 -27.28 45.89 -27.48
N VAL A 352 -27.93 46.15 -26.35
CA VAL A 352 -29.12 47.01 -26.28
C VAL A 352 -28.77 48.47 -26.55
N LEU A 353 -27.67 48.99 -26.01
CA LEU A 353 -27.25 50.37 -26.26
C LEU A 353 -26.87 50.60 -27.73
N LEU A 354 -26.20 49.63 -28.37
CA LEU A 354 -25.89 49.69 -29.80
C LEU A 354 -27.16 49.60 -30.65
N LEU A 355 -28.12 48.74 -30.28
CA LEU A 355 -29.41 48.66 -30.97
C LEU A 355 -30.17 49.98 -30.89
N ILE A 356 -30.28 50.54 -29.68
CA ILE A 356 -30.94 51.82 -29.41
C ILE A 356 -30.29 52.95 -30.22
N SER A 357 -28.96 53.04 -30.18
CA SER A 357 -28.21 54.10 -30.84
C SER A 357 -28.30 54.01 -32.38
N SER A 358 -28.16 52.81 -32.93
CA SER A 358 -28.22 52.59 -34.38
C SER A 358 -29.63 52.79 -34.95
N THR A 359 -30.65 52.22 -34.31
CA THR A 359 -32.06 52.39 -34.73
C THR A 359 -32.51 53.85 -34.61
N GLY A 360 -32.05 54.55 -33.56
CA GLY A 360 -32.27 55.97 -33.38
C GLY A 360 -31.74 56.86 -34.50
N LEU A 361 -30.47 56.64 -34.86
CA LEU A 361 -29.81 57.41 -35.92
C LEU A 361 -30.35 57.09 -37.32
N ILE A 362 -30.90 55.88 -37.52
CA ILE A 362 -31.57 55.50 -38.77
C ILE A 362 -32.98 56.10 -38.85
N ALA A 363 -33.74 56.10 -37.76
CA ALA A 363 -35.12 56.60 -37.71
C ALA A 363 -35.21 58.13 -37.78
N LYS A 364 -34.20 58.86 -37.28
CA LYS A 364 -34.15 60.32 -37.30
C LYS A 364 -32.94 60.79 -38.14
N PRO A 365 -33.05 60.81 -39.48
CA PRO A 365 -31.98 61.37 -40.31
C PRO A 365 -31.74 62.83 -39.89
N MET A 366 -30.49 63.17 -39.56
CA MET A 366 -30.11 64.54 -39.21
C MET A 366 -30.62 65.52 -40.28
N GLY A 367 -31.59 66.36 -39.93
CA GLY A 367 -32.13 67.35 -40.86
C GLY A 367 -33.57 67.76 -40.63
N THR A 368 -33.93 68.22 -39.43
CA THR A 368 -35.05 69.18 -39.35
C THR A 368 -34.44 70.58 -39.40
N LYS A 369 -34.37 71.17 -40.61
CA LYS A 369 -34.29 72.64 -40.71
C LYS A 369 -35.49 73.17 -39.93
N GLN A 370 -35.25 73.98 -38.91
CA GLN A 370 -36.32 74.74 -38.26
C GLN A 370 -37.04 75.54 -39.35
N PRO A 371 -38.38 75.60 -39.37
CA PRO A 371 -39.08 76.42 -40.35
C PRO A 371 -38.61 77.88 -40.20
N PRO A 372 -38.33 78.62 -41.29
CA PRO A 372 -37.92 80.00 -41.18
C PRO A 372 -39.01 80.78 -40.43
N VAL A 373 -38.63 81.44 -39.34
CA VAL A 373 -39.51 82.36 -38.62
C VAL A 373 -39.77 83.54 -39.56
N VAL A 374 -40.96 83.62 -40.13
CA VAL A 374 -41.42 84.82 -40.84
C VAL A 374 -41.86 85.81 -39.77
N GLU A 375 -40.96 86.70 -39.34
CA GLU A 375 -41.33 87.83 -38.49
C GLU A 375 -42.13 88.85 -39.32
N ASN A 376 -43.46 88.75 -39.30
CA ASN A 376 -44.30 89.85 -39.75
C ASN A 376 -44.24 90.98 -38.70
N ARG A 377 -43.32 91.92 -38.88
CA ARG A 377 -43.24 93.14 -38.07
C ARG A 377 -44.39 94.07 -38.47
N TYR A 378 -45.49 94.05 -37.70
CA TYR A 378 -46.54 95.06 -37.82
C TYR A 378 -45.99 96.41 -37.36
N VAL A 379 -45.76 97.32 -38.30
CA VAL A 379 -45.43 98.72 -37.98
C VAL A 379 -46.74 99.43 -37.62
N ILE A 380 -47.00 99.58 -36.32
CA ILE A 380 -48.13 100.40 -35.85
C ILE A 380 -47.77 101.87 -36.11
N GLN A 381 -48.31 102.46 -37.17
CA GLN A 381 -48.26 103.91 -37.36
C GLN A 381 -49.32 104.54 -36.46
N VAL A 382 -48.90 105.15 -35.35
CA VAL A 382 -49.81 105.92 -34.48
C VAL A 382 -50.06 107.29 -35.13
N PRO A 383 -51.32 107.67 -35.43
CA PRO A 383 -51.64 109.01 -35.94
C PRO A 383 -51.22 110.08 -34.94
N LYS A 384 -50.55 111.15 -35.41
CA LYS A 384 -50.03 112.25 -34.58
C LYS A 384 -51.12 112.95 -33.74
N ASP A 385 -52.37 112.81 -34.12
CA ASP A 385 -53.52 113.49 -33.49
C ASP A 385 -53.95 112.88 -32.14
N ARG A 386 -53.27 111.82 -31.68
CA ARG A 386 -53.50 111.18 -30.36
C ARG A 386 -52.29 111.22 -29.43
N LEU A 387 -51.34 112.13 -29.69
CA LEU A 387 -50.23 112.39 -28.77
C LEU A 387 -50.60 113.59 -27.87
N PRO A 388 -50.58 113.44 -26.52
CA PRO A 388 -50.90 114.54 -25.61
C PRO A 388 -49.88 115.68 -25.75
N ASN A 389 -50.39 116.92 -25.90
CA ASN A 389 -49.57 118.14 -25.94
C ASN A 389 -48.93 118.38 -24.57
N ILE A 390 -47.65 118.05 -24.45
CA ILE A 390 -46.82 118.45 -23.31
C ILE A 390 -46.42 119.91 -23.56
N ASN A 391 -47.14 120.84 -22.93
CA ASN A 391 -46.73 122.24 -22.85
C ASN A 391 -46.11 122.52 -21.48
N LYS A 392 -45.07 123.34 -21.50
CA LYS A 392 -44.15 123.64 -20.40
C LYS A 392 -44.76 124.58 -19.35
N ASP A 393 -44.40 124.31 -18.10
CA ASP A 393 -44.31 125.20 -16.91
C ASP A 393 -45.54 125.99 -16.44
N LYS A 394 -46.27 125.42 -15.46
CA LYS A 394 -46.37 125.90 -14.06
C LYS A 394 -47.18 124.95 -13.18
#